data_AF-A0A1E5VHZ6-F1
#
_entry.id   AF-A0A1E5VHZ6-F1
#
_cell.length_a   1.000
_cell.length_b   1.000
_cell.length_c   1.000
_cell.angle_alpha   90.00
_cell.angle_beta   90.00
_cell.angle_gamma   90.00
#
_symmetry.space_group_name_H-M   'P 1'
#
loop_
_entity.id
_entity.type
_entity.pdbx_description
1 polymer ?
#
loop_
_entity_poly.entity_id
_entity_poly.type
_entity_poly.pdbx_seq_one_letter_code
_entity_poly.pdbx_strand_id
1 'polypeptide(L)'
;MSSPRLLAVMARVSRDKVATGLLPLLRRMAGTAAPFDPHDVFTRLAFDMTAMAVFGEDPGRMSIDMPPAQASDAMDTVMVVALFRHTLPMSCWRLMRWLNIGPERKLAAVQSVLRRFVAEMIEKSEKSR
;
A
#
# COMPACT_ATOMS: atom_id res chain seq x y z
N MET A 1 -4.81 11.00 20.06
CA MET A 1 -6.11 11.68 19.88
C MET A 1 -6.37 11.80 18.39
N SER A 2 -7.40 11.15 17.87
CA SER A 2 -7.74 11.17 16.44
C SER A 2 -8.32 12.52 16.04
N SER A 3 -7.85 13.13 14.94
CA SER A 3 -8.36 14.43 14.50
C SER A 3 -9.71 14.25 13.79
N PRO A 4 -10.76 15.03 14.13
CA PRO A 4 -12.09 14.88 13.53
C PRO A 4 -12.08 15.16 12.02
N ARG A 5 -11.16 16.01 11.56
CA ARG A 5 -10.93 16.27 10.13
C ARG A 5 -10.42 15.03 9.40
N LEU A 6 -9.46 14.30 9.97
CA LEU A 6 -8.92 13.09 9.35
C LEU A 6 -9.97 11.97 9.30
N LEU A 7 -10.79 11.85 10.35
CA LEU A 7 -11.91 10.91 10.35
C LEU A 7 -12.96 11.23 9.26
N ALA A 8 -13.30 12.51 9.09
CA ALA A 8 -14.23 12.94 8.05
C ALA A 8 -13.68 12.67 6.64
N VAL A 9 -12.39 12.93 6.41
CA VAL A 9 -11.72 12.61 5.14
C VAL A 9 -11.73 11.10 4.89
N MET A 10 -11.31 10.31 5.87
CA MET A 10 -11.31 8.84 5.77
C MET A 10 -12.71 8.27 5.50
N ALA A 11 -13.74 8.79 6.17
CA ALA A 11 -15.13 8.35 5.95
C ALA A 11 -15.65 8.70 4.54
N ARG A 12 -15.25 9.85 3.99
CA ARG A 12 -15.57 10.23 2.61
C ARG A 12 -14.84 9.33 1.62
N VAL A 13 -13.53 9.18 1.80
CA VAL A 13 -12.67 8.36 0.93
C VAL A 13 -13.12 6.90 0.92
N SER A 14 -13.48 6.35 2.08
CA SER A 14 -13.96 4.96 2.18
C SER A 14 -15.27 4.75 1.43
N ARG A 15 -16.25 5.64 1.60
CA ARG A 15 -17.52 5.57 0.85
C ARG A 15 -17.29 5.62 -0.65
N ASP A 16 -16.45 6.55 -1.10
CA ASP A 16 -16.16 6.73 -2.52
C ASP A 16 -15.49 5.47 -3.10
N LYS A 17 -14.41 5.00 -2.47
CA LYS A 17 -13.66 3.81 -2.90
C LYS A 17 -14.47 2.52 -2.89
N VAL A 18 -15.36 2.37 -1.91
CA VAL A 18 -16.28 1.22 -1.88
C VAL A 18 -17.23 1.27 -3.07
N ALA A 19 -17.82 2.44 -3.35
CA ALA A 19 -18.79 2.59 -4.44
C ALA A 19 -18.14 2.48 -5.83
N THR A 20 -16.97 3.08 -6.04
CA THR A 20 -16.33 3.20 -7.36
C THR A 20 -15.35 2.07 -7.67
N GLY A 21 -14.80 1.40 -6.65
CA GLY A 21 -13.76 0.38 -6.83
C GLY A 21 -14.14 -1.00 -6.29
N LEU A 22 -14.46 -1.11 -5.00
CA LEU A 22 -14.70 -2.43 -4.38
C LEU A 22 -15.97 -3.11 -4.91
N LEU A 23 -17.08 -2.38 -5.00
CA LEU A 23 -18.36 -2.95 -5.43
C LEU A 23 -18.33 -3.43 -6.90
N PRO A 24 -17.78 -2.66 -7.86
CA PRO A 24 -17.62 -3.13 -9.23
C PRO A 24 -16.70 -4.36 -9.34
N LEU A 25 -15.61 -4.39 -8.57
CA LEU A 25 -14.66 -5.49 -8.55
C LEU A 25 -15.32 -6.79 -8.04
N LEU A 26 -16.00 -6.72 -6.90
CA LEU A 26 -16.77 -7.85 -6.35
C LEU A 26 -17.88 -8.32 -7.31
N ARG A 27 -18.60 -7.39 -7.95
CA ARG A 27 -19.66 -7.73 -8.92
C ARG A 27 -19.11 -8.48 -10.14
N ARG A 28 -17.93 -8.09 -10.64
CA ARG A 28 -17.27 -8.80 -11.74
C ARG A 28 -16.81 -10.19 -11.33
N MET A 29 -16.19 -10.33 -10.16
CA MET A 29 -15.72 -11.61 -9.65
C MET A 29 -16.87 -12.59 -9.41
N ALA A 30 -18.01 -12.09 -8.92
CA ALA A 30 -19.24 -12.88 -8.80
C ALA A 30 -19.73 -13.39 -10.17
N GLY A 31 -19.52 -12.64 -11.26
CA GLY A 31 -19.91 -13.03 -12.61
C GLY A 31 -18.93 -13.99 -13.29
N THR A 32 -17.65 -13.98 -12.94
CA THR A 32 -16.62 -14.84 -13.56
C THR A 32 -16.31 -16.11 -12.77
N ALA A 33 -16.83 -16.25 -11.54
CA ALA A 33 -16.49 -17.33 -10.60
C ALA A 33 -14.97 -17.54 -10.41
N ALA A 34 -14.18 -16.50 -10.65
CA ALA A 34 -12.73 -16.56 -10.54
C ALA A 34 -12.34 -16.59 -9.06
N PRO A 35 -11.44 -17.50 -8.63
CA PRO A 35 -10.89 -17.45 -7.29
C PRO A 35 -10.07 -16.17 -7.13
N PHE A 36 -10.24 -15.49 -6.00
CA PHE A 36 -9.47 -14.31 -5.65
C PHE A 36 -9.05 -14.39 -4.18
N ASP A 37 -7.98 -13.69 -3.83
CA ASP A 37 -7.54 -13.55 -2.45
C ASP A 37 -8.17 -12.30 -1.83
N PRO A 38 -9.07 -12.43 -0.83
CA PRO A 38 -9.62 -11.29 -0.13
C PRO A 38 -8.54 -10.41 0.53
N HIS A 39 -7.44 -11.01 0.98
CA HIS A 39 -6.35 -10.27 1.63
C HIS A 39 -5.71 -9.29 0.66
N ASP A 40 -5.32 -9.73 -0.55
CA ASP A 40 -4.77 -8.86 -1.60
C ASP A 40 -5.73 -7.70 -1.94
N VAL A 41 -7.03 -7.99 -2.06
CA VAL A 41 -8.05 -6.96 -2.35
C VAL A 41 -8.15 -5.93 -1.23
N PHE A 42 -8.21 -6.36 0.03
CA PHE A 42 -8.32 -5.46 1.17
C PHE A 42 -7.05 -4.66 1.42
N THR A 43 -5.87 -5.25 1.21
CA THR A 43 -4.59 -4.55 1.33
C THR A 43 -4.47 -3.44 0.29
N ARG A 44 -4.83 -3.72 -0.98
CA ARG A 44 -4.86 -2.69 -2.02
C ARG A 44 -5.86 -1.57 -1.72
N LEU A 45 -7.05 -1.93 -1.22
CA LEU A 45 -8.05 -0.95 -0.79
C LEU A 45 -7.52 -0.07 0.35
N ALA A 46 -6.92 -0.66 1.38
CA ALA A 46 -6.34 0.07 2.51
C ALA A 46 -5.21 1.01 2.07
N PHE A 47 -4.36 0.55 1.16
CA PHE A 47 -3.32 1.37 0.55
C PHE A 47 -3.92 2.58 -0.16
N ASP A 48 -4.90 2.38 -1.04
CA ASP A 48 -5.53 3.44 -1.82
C ASP A 48 -6.23 4.48 -0.94
N MET A 49 -6.95 4.04 0.08
CA MET A 49 -7.58 4.94 1.04
C MET A 49 -6.55 5.77 1.81
N THR A 50 -5.43 5.15 2.21
CA THR A 50 -4.36 5.84 2.92
C THR A 50 -3.64 6.84 2.03
N ALA A 51 -3.29 6.46 0.80
CA ALA A 51 -2.65 7.35 -0.16
C ALA A 51 -3.54 8.55 -0.49
N MET A 52 -4.84 8.34 -0.72
CA MET A 52 -5.80 9.41 -0.96
C MET A 52 -5.92 10.34 0.26
N ALA A 53 -5.98 9.81 1.47
CA ALA A 53 -6.08 10.62 2.68
C ALA A 53 -4.80 11.43 2.97
N VAL A 54 -3.62 10.91 2.60
CA VAL A 54 -2.32 11.55 2.86
C VAL A 54 -1.94 12.55 1.77
N PHE A 55 -2.12 12.18 0.50
CA PHE A 55 -1.65 12.98 -0.64
C PHE A 55 -2.77 13.78 -1.32
N GLY A 56 -4.04 13.52 -0.99
CA GLY A 56 -5.20 14.17 -1.61
C GLY A 56 -5.48 13.73 -3.05
N GLU A 57 -4.62 12.87 -3.59
CA GLU A 57 -4.68 12.37 -4.96
C GLU A 57 -5.02 10.89 -4.97
N ASP A 58 -5.93 10.49 -5.87
CA ASP A 58 -6.28 9.09 -6.03
C ASP A 58 -5.19 8.40 -6.88
N PRO A 59 -4.46 7.40 -6.34
CA PRO A 59 -3.53 6.60 -7.13
C PRO A 59 -4.24 5.67 -8.13
N GLY A 60 -5.57 5.54 -8.08
CA GLY A 60 -6.40 4.85 -9.08
C GLY A 60 -6.18 3.34 -9.17
N ARG A 61 -5.71 2.69 -8.10
CA ARG A 61 -5.18 1.31 -8.17
C ARG A 61 -6.22 0.21 -8.07
N MET A 62 -7.51 0.56 -7.95
CA MET A 62 -8.62 -0.39 -8.09
C MET A 62 -8.99 -0.71 -9.56
N SER A 63 -8.21 -0.22 -10.54
CA SER A 63 -8.36 -0.64 -11.93
C SER A 63 -7.88 -2.10 -12.11
N ILE A 64 -8.76 -2.93 -12.66
CA ILE A 64 -8.57 -4.39 -12.81
C ILE A 64 -7.45 -4.74 -13.82
N ASP A 65 -7.03 -3.82 -14.67
CA ASP A 65 -5.94 -4.02 -15.65
C ASP A 65 -4.56 -3.57 -15.15
N MET A 66 -4.42 -3.23 -13.86
CA MET A 66 -3.17 -2.70 -13.33
C MET A 66 -2.15 -3.83 -13.05
N PRO A 67 -0.88 -3.71 -13.47
CA PRO A 67 0.18 -4.61 -13.03
C PRO A 67 0.27 -4.65 -11.50
N PRO A 68 0.78 -5.75 -10.89
CA PRO A 68 0.89 -5.89 -9.45
C PRO A 68 1.47 -4.62 -8.85
N ALA A 69 0.73 -4.03 -7.90
CA ALA A 69 0.98 -2.71 -7.38
C ALA A 69 2.31 -2.74 -6.60
N GLN A 70 3.41 -2.47 -7.28
CA GLN A 70 4.77 -2.58 -6.75
C GLN A 70 4.94 -1.83 -5.43
N ALA A 71 4.19 -0.75 -5.20
CA ALA A 71 4.17 0.01 -3.96
C ALA A 71 3.42 -0.68 -2.80
N SER A 72 2.33 -1.42 -3.08
CA SER A 72 1.59 -2.20 -2.08
C SER A 72 2.42 -3.40 -1.63
N ASP A 73 2.96 -4.16 -2.58
CA ASP A 73 3.83 -5.31 -2.30
C ASP A 73 5.13 -4.87 -1.59
N ALA A 74 5.62 -3.68 -1.94
CA ALA A 74 6.70 -3.02 -1.23
C ALA A 74 6.32 -2.74 0.22
N MET A 75 5.15 -2.15 0.50
CA MET A 75 4.71 -1.91 1.88
C MET A 75 4.57 -3.21 2.68
N ASP A 76 3.99 -4.26 2.11
CA ASP A 76 3.91 -5.58 2.76
C ASP A 76 5.29 -6.13 3.09
N THR A 77 6.25 -6.00 2.17
CA THR A 77 7.63 -6.39 2.42
C THR A 77 8.27 -5.55 3.54
N VAL A 78 8.02 -4.24 3.60
CA VAL A 78 8.49 -3.40 4.72
C VAL A 78 7.88 -3.87 6.03
N MET A 79 6.60 -4.20 6.06
CA MET A 79 5.91 -4.66 7.27
C MET A 79 6.47 -5.99 7.77
N VAL A 80 6.72 -6.94 6.87
CA VAL A 80 7.39 -8.22 7.20
C VAL A 80 8.80 -7.97 7.74
N VAL A 81 9.57 -7.09 7.11
CA VAL A 81 10.92 -6.73 7.58
C VAL A 81 10.88 -6.04 8.95
N ALA A 82 9.90 -5.17 9.19
CA ALA A 82 9.69 -4.52 10.47
C ALA A 82 9.35 -5.54 11.56
N LEU A 83 8.51 -6.53 11.26
CA LEU A 83 8.22 -7.64 12.17
C LEU A 83 9.50 -8.41 12.51
N PHE A 84 10.29 -8.81 11.51
CA PHE A 84 11.58 -9.48 11.74
C PHE A 84 12.53 -8.66 12.63
N ARG A 85 12.58 -7.34 12.43
CA ARG A 85 13.38 -6.44 13.25
C ARG A 85 12.90 -6.39 14.71
N HIS A 86 11.60 -6.54 14.95
CA HIS A 86 11.04 -6.57 16.30
C HIS A 86 11.15 -7.95 16.97
N THR A 87 11.14 -9.04 16.20
CA THR A 87 11.25 -10.41 16.74
C THR A 87 12.70 -10.85 16.97
N LEU A 88 13.65 -10.38 16.14
CA LEU A 88 15.05 -10.78 16.23
C LEU A 88 15.85 -9.85 17.14
N PRO A 89 16.73 -10.39 18.01
CA PRO A 89 17.62 -9.57 18.81
C PRO A 89 18.61 -8.79 17.92
N MET A 90 19.00 -7.59 18.38
CA MET A 90 19.84 -6.64 17.62
C MET A 90 21.18 -7.21 17.13
N SER A 91 21.72 -8.22 17.82
CA SER A 91 22.93 -8.94 17.41
C SER A 91 22.73 -9.71 16.11
N CYS A 92 21.62 -10.45 15.98
CA CYS A 92 21.24 -11.17 14.76
C CYS A 92 20.98 -10.20 13.61
N TRP A 93 20.35 -9.06 13.89
CA TRP A 93 20.14 -7.99 12.89
C TRP A 93 21.46 -7.41 12.37
N ARG A 94 22.41 -7.08 13.26
CA ARG A 94 23.75 -6.60 12.88
C ARG A 94 24.52 -7.61 12.03
N LEU A 95 24.38 -8.90 12.31
CA LEU A 95 25.03 -9.96 11.54
C LEU A 95 24.47 -10.07 10.11
N MET A 96 23.14 -10.05 9.96
CA MET A 96 22.49 -10.05 8.63
C MET A 96 22.85 -8.80 7.82
N ARG A 97 22.91 -7.64 8.47
CA ARG A 97 23.35 -6.39 7.88
C ARG A 97 24.80 -6.43 7.40
N TRP A 98 25.70 -6.98 8.23
CA TRP A 98 27.11 -7.11 7.87
C TRP A 98 27.32 -8.07 6.69
N LEU A 99 26.55 -9.15 6.63
CA LEU A 99 26.60 -10.12 5.53
C LEU A 99 25.86 -9.64 4.26
N ASN A 100 25.12 -8.53 4.30
CA ASN A 100 24.27 -8.02 3.22
C ASN A 100 23.34 -9.08 2.60
N ILE A 101 22.89 -10.04 3.42
CA ILE A 101 22.07 -11.17 3.02
C ILE A 101 20.71 -11.05 3.72
N GLY A 102 19.65 -11.36 2.98
CA GLY A 102 18.32 -11.55 3.53
C GLY A 102 17.45 -10.28 3.54
N PRO A 103 16.72 -9.99 4.65
CA PRO A 103 15.67 -8.96 4.71
C PRO A 103 16.15 -7.55 4.35
N GLU A 104 17.41 -7.21 4.64
CA GLU A 104 17.93 -5.86 4.38
C GLU A 104 18.08 -5.54 2.89
N ARG A 105 18.53 -6.49 2.06
CA ARG A 105 18.65 -6.27 0.61
C ARG A 105 17.27 -6.09 -0.03
N LYS A 106 16.29 -6.88 0.43
CA LYS A 106 14.88 -6.72 0.03
C LYS A 106 14.35 -5.35 0.46
N LEU A 107 14.64 -4.93 1.70
CA LEU A 107 14.22 -3.62 2.22
C LEU A 107 14.79 -2.46 1.38
N ALA A 108 16.07 -2.51 0.99
CA ALA A 108 16.68 -1.47 0.16
C ALA A 108 16.02 -1.35 -1.22
N ALA A 109 15.75 -2.48 -1.88
CA ALA A 109 15.04 -2.49 -3.17
C ALA A 109 13.63 -1.91 -3.04
N VAL A 110 12.89 -2.37 -2.04
CA VAL A 110 11.52 -1.93 -1.72
C VAL A 110 11.45 -0.46 -1.33
N GLN A 111 12.45 0.04 -0.59
CA GLN A 111 12.55 1.46 -0.24
C GLN A 111 12.71 2.34 -1.47
N SER A 112 13.42 1.89 -2.51
CA SER A 112 13.54 2.64 -3.76
C SER A 112 12.20 2.78 -4.49
N VAL A 113 11.38 1.72 -4.47
CA VAL A 113 10.02 1.72 -5.06
C VAL A 113 9.11 2.68 -4.31
N LEU A 114 9.12 2.63 -2.97
CA LEU A 114 8.31 3.55 -2.14
C LEU A 114 8.74 5.00 -2.29
N ARG A 115 10.04 5.28 -2.33
CA ARG A 115 10.54 6.65 -2.56
C ARG A 115 10.06 7.21 -3.89
N ARG A 116 10.13 6.40 -4.96
CA ARG A 116 9.64 6.79 -6.28
C ARG A 116 8.14 7.07 -6.26
N PHE A 117 7.37 6.17 -5.65
CA PHE A 117 5.93 6.36 -5.49
C PHE A 117 5.57 7.66 -4.75
N VAL A 118 6.25 7.94 -3.64
CA VAL A 118 6.02 9.19 -2.88
C VAL A 118 6.37 10.42 -3.72
N ALA A 119 7.48 10.39 -4.47
CA ALA A 119 7.85 11.50 -5.35
C ALA A 119 6.80 11.75 -6.44
N GLU A 120 6.30 10.70 -7.09
CA GLU A 120 5.24 10.78 -8.11
C GLU A 120 3.94 11.36 -7.52
N MET A 121 3.55 10.94 -6.31
CA MET A 121 2.35 11.44 -5.64
C MET A 121 2.46 12.92 -5.26
N ILE A 122 3.63 13.36 -4.80
CA ILE A 122 3.89 14.76 -4.49
C ILE A 122 3.79 15.60 -5.75
N GLU A 123 4.49 15.21 -6.83
CA GLU A 123 4.44 15.92 -8.11
C GLU A 123 3.02 16.03 -8.66
N LYS A 124 2.23 14.95 -8.59
CA LYS A 124 0.83 14.95 -9.00
C LYS A 124 -0.02 15.91 -8.16
N SER A 125 0.19 15.92 -6.84
CA SER A 125 -0.55 16.79 -5.92
C SER A 125 -0.20 18.28 -6.12
N GLU A 126 1.02 18.60 -6.51
CA GLU A 126 1.44 19.97 -6.83
C GLU A 126 0.84 20.46 -8.15
N LYS A 127 0.72 19.59 -9.15
CA LYS A 127 0.14 19.92 -10.46
C LYS A 127 -1.39 20.07 -10.46
N SER A 128 -2.06 19.47 -9.49
CA SER A 128 -3.52 19.49 -9.30
C SER A 128 -4.01 20.73 -8.54
N ARG A 129 -3.08 21.53 -7.99
CA ARG A 129 -3.35 22.72 -7.16
C ARG A 129 -3.20 24.02 -7.94
#